data_AF-A0A5D0RTN6-F1
#
_entry.id   AF-A0A5D0RTN6-F1
#
_cell.length_a   1.000
_cell.length_b   1.000
_cell.length_c   1.000
_cell.angle_alpha   90.00
_cell.angle_beta   90.00
_cell.angle_gamma   90.00
#
_symmetry.space_group_name_H-M   'P 1'
#
loop_
_entity.id
_entity.type
_entity.pdbx_description
1 polymer ?
#
loop_
_entity_poly.entity_id
_entity_poly.type
_entity_poly.pdbx_seq_one_letter_code
_entity_poly.pdbx_strand_id
1 'polypeptide(L)'
;MVAIDEFIADNEVTFVDAYRVATRSNQANFFKESLLACALAASKGDDGFFTANDVLEPYTAITQSKKTISSYDDHLRRFATDKGGNILKRRGGDRQVQYRFTDPMMQPYVIIKGIQNQMIDEESKNSLLRQEEPFFPTL
;
A
#
# COMPACT_ATOMS: atom_id res chain seq x y z
N MET A 1 6.50 -19.00 -7.62
CA MET A 1 5.96 -17.84 -8.36
C MET A 1 4.60 -18.13 -9.03
N VAL A 2 4.24 -19.39 -9.31
CA VAL A 2 2.97 -19.77 -9.99
C VAL A 2 1.70 -19.38 -9.21
N ALA A 3 1.71 -19.42 -7.87
CA ALA A 3 0.52 -19.14 -7.06
C ALA A 3 0.05 -17.67 -7.07
N ILE A 4 0.96 -16.71 -7.34
CA ILE A 4 0.63 -15.28 -7.35
C ILE A 4 -0.09 -14.88 -8.64
N ASP A 5 0.33 -15.45 -9.78
CA ASP A 5 -0.29 -15.15 -11.08
C ASP A 5 -1.72 -15.72 -11.16
N GLU A 6 -1.93 -16.91 -10.58
CA GLU A 6 -3.24 -17.56 -10.48
C GLU A 6 -4.19 -16.79 -9.53
N PHE A 7 -3.66 -16.29 -8.41
CA PHE A 7 -4.39 -15.42 -7.46
C PHE A 7 -4.89 -14.12 -8.11
N ILE A 8 -4.07 -13.52 -8.98
CA ILE A 8 -4.45 -12.31 -9.70
C ILE A 8 -5.55 -12.62 -10.71
N ALA A 9 -5.46 -13.73 -11.45
CA ALA A 9 -6.39 -14.08 -12.52
C ALA A 9 -7.84 -14.26 -12.03
N ASP A 10 -8.07 -14.89 -10.87
CA ASP A 10 -9.42 -15.17 -10.35
C ASP A 10 -10.19 -13.92 -9.87
N ASN A 11 -9.49 -12.82 -9.56
CA ASN A 11 -10.08 -11.58 -9.05
C ASN A 11 -9.67 -10.33 -9.87
N GLU A 12 -9.11 -10.54 -11.06
CA GLU A 12 -8.32 -9.54 -11.78
C GLU A 12 -9.12 -8.28 -12.10
N VAL A 13 -10.35 -8.44 -12.58
CA VAL A 13 -11.16 -7.33 -13.10
C VAL A 13 -11.50 -6.33 -11.99
N THR A 14 -11.90 -6.80 -10.81
CA THR A 14 -12.32 -5.93 -9.70
C THR A 14 -11.13 -5.21 -9.07
N PHE A 15 -9.99 -5.87 -8.88
CA PHE A 15 -8.80 -5.24 -8.30
C PHE A 15 -8.11 -4.28 -9.25
N VAL A 16 -8.03 -4.62 -10.55
CA VAL A 16 -7.53 -3.72 -11.59
C VAL A 16 -8.37 -2.44 -11.62
N ASP A 17 -9.70 -2.57 -11.58
CA ASP A 17 -10.58 -1.41 -11.60
C ASP A 17 -10.47 -0.55 -10.33
N ALA A 18 -10.47 -1.17 -9.15
CA ALA A 18 -10.30 -0.46 -7.89
C ALA A 18 -8.97 0.30 -7.84
N TYR A 19 -7.87 -0.35 -8.23
CA TYR A 19 -6.54 0.27 -8.33
C TYR A 19 -6.52 1.41 -9.35
N ARG A 20 -7.11 1.19 -10.53
CA ARG A 20 -7.22 2.21 -11.58
C ARG A 20 -8.00 3.42 -11.09
N VAL A 21 -9.14 3.26 -10.43
CA VAL A 21 -9.94 4.35 -9.87
C VAL A 21 -9.15 5.13 -8.81
N ALA A 22 -8.48 4.42 -7.89
CA ALA A 22 -7.67 5.04 -6.84
C ALA A 22 -6.52 5.89 -7.41
N THR A 23 -5.87 5.42 -8.47
CA THR A 23 -4.64 6.02 -9.04
C THR A 23 -4.87 6.90 -10.27
N ARG A 24 -6.11 7.01 -10.78
CA ARG A 24 -6.43 7.86 -11.93
C ARG A 24 -6.27 9.34 -11.61
N SER A 25 -5.61 10.06 -12.52
CA SER A 25 -5.54 11.52 -12.57
C SER A 25 -5.27 11.99 -13.99
N ASN A 26 -5.68 13.22 -14.31
CA ASN A 26 -5.34 13.89 -15.57
C ASN A 26 -4.07 14.75 -15.46
N GLN A 27 -3.44 14.78 -14.28
CA GLN A 27 -2.22 15.52 -13.99
C GLN A 27 -1.15 14.59 -13.41
N ALA A 28 0.11 15.00 -13.51
CA ALA A 28 1.21 14.36 -12.80
C ALA A 28 0.88 14.30 -11.30
N ASN A 29 1.04 13.13 -10.69
CA ASN A 29 0.65 12.85 -9.31
C ASN A 29 1.45 11.68 -8.76
N PHE A 30 1.42 11.52 -7.44
CA PHE A 30 2.10 10.44 -6.71
C PHE A 30 1.10 9.43 -6.10
N PHE A 31 -0.08 9.24 -6.71
CA PHE A 31 -1.09 8.36 -6.14
C PHE A 31 -0.65 6.89 -6.10
N LYS A 32 0.12 6.43 -7.10
CA LYS A 32 0.61 5.05 -7.12
C LYS A 32 1.60 4.82 -5.99
N GLU A 33 2.51 5.78 -5.78
CA GLU A 33 3.53 5.79 -4.75
C GLU A 33 2.90 5.87 -3.36
N SER A 34 1.92 6.75 -3.18
CA SER A 34 1.19 6.87 -1.90
C SER A 34 0.40 5.60 -1.60
N LEU A 35 -0.27 5.00 -2.59
CA LEU A 35 -1.05 3.78 -2.38
C LEU A 35 -0.13 2.59 -2.07
N LEU A 36 1.02 2.49 -2.75
CA LEU A 36 2.04 1.49 -2.45
C LEU A 36 2.61 1.67 -1.04
N ALA A 37 2.94 2.90 -0.65
CA ALA A 37 3.41 3.19 0.70
C ALA A 37 2.38 2.81 1.77
N CYS A 38 1.08 3.01 1.51
CA CYS A 38 0.01 2.54 2.38
C CYS A 38 0.00 1.01 2.52
N ALA A 39 0.20 0.26 1.43
CA ALA A 39 0.23 -1.21 1.46
C ALA A 39 1.41 -1.77 2.26
N LEU A 40 2.57 -1.12 2.18
CA LEU A 40 3.76 -1.46 2.96
C LEU A 40 3.64 -1.04 4.43
N ALA A 41 2.96 0.07 4.71
CA ALA A 41 2.66 0.46 6.09
C ALA A 41 1.68 -0.54 6.74
N ALA A 42 0.66 -0.96 6.01
CA ALA A 42 -0.34 -1.91 6.48
C ALA A 42 0.24 -3.29 6.83
N SER A 43 1.36 -3.71 6.22
CA SER A 43 1.98 -5.01 6.54
C SER A 43 2.72 -5.03 7.87
N LYS A 44 3.01 -3.86 8.44
CA LYS A 44 3.66 -3.71 9.75
C LYS A 44 2.68 -3.56 10.92
N GLY A 45 1.41 -3.25 10.64
CA GLY A 45 0.42 -2.93 11.65
C GLY A 45 -0.47 -4.11 12.06
N ASP A 46 -0.98 -4.07 13.29
CA ASP A 46 -1.96 -5.05 13.78
C ASP A 46 -3.28 -4.93 13.00
N ASP A 47 -3.85 -6.08 12.63
CA ASP A 47 -5.11 -6.21 11.87
C ASP A 47 -5.17 -5.39 10.54
N GLY A 48 -4.01 -5.06 9.97
CA GLY A 48 -3.89 -4.33 8.71
C GLY A 48 -4.20 -2.83 8.80
N PHE A 49 -4.25 -2.26 10.01
CA PHE A 49 -4.42 -0.82 10.22
C PHE A 49 -3.07 -0.08 10.24
N PHE A 50 -3.09 1.15 9.74
CA PHE A 50 -1.93 2.05 9.75
C PHE A 50 -2.36 3.50 9.92
N THR A 51 -1.47 4.33 10.44
CA THR A 51 -1.62 5.79 10.56
C THR A 51 -0.92 6.50 9.41
N ALA A 52 -1.18 7.80 9.24
CA ALA A 52 -0.41 8.60 8.29
C ALA A 52 1.09 8.59 8.61
N ASN A 53 1.47 8.54 9.89
CA ASN A 53 2.87 8.48 10.30
C ASN A 53 3.57 7.20 9.82
N ASP A 54 2.87 6.06 9.83
CA ASP A 54 3.41 4.77 9.40
C ASP A 54 3.71 4.75 7.88
N VAL A 55 3.07 5.64 7.11
CA VAL A 55 3.29 5.80 5.66
C VAL A 55 4.55 6.60 5.34
N LEU A 56 5.09 7.37 6.30
CA LEU A 56 6.19 8.31 6.05
C LEU A 56 7.46 7.63 5.56
N GLU A 57 7.89 6.58 6.25
CA GLU A 57 9.08 5.80 5.92
C GLU A 57 8.96 5.17 4.52
N PRO A 58 7.94 4.33 4.21
CA PRO A 58 7.84 3.69 2.90
C PRO A 58 7.65 4.70 1.77
N TYR A 59 6.92 5.79 1.98
CA TYR A 59 6.74 6.82 0.95
C TYR A 59 8.05 7.58 0.64
N THR A 60 8.85 7.85 1.66
CA THR A 60 10.18 8.48 1.50
C THR A 60 11.12 7.56 0.71
N ALA A 61 11.10 6.25 1.00
CA ALA A 61 11.88 5.25 0.27
C ALA A 61 11.47 5.16 -1.20
N ILE A 62 10.17 5.00 -1.49
CA ILE A 62 9.64 4.88 -2.87
C ILE A 62 9.94 6.14 -3.70
N THR A 63 9.78 7.33 -3.11
CA THR A 63 9.98 8.60 -3.83
C THR A 63 11.42 9.10 -3.81
N GLN A 64 12.34 8.40 -3.13
CA GLN A 64 13.76 8.73 -3.00
C GLN A 64 14.03 10.20 -2.62
N SER A 65 13.13 10.80 -1.84
CA SER A 65 13.22 12.21 -1.45
C SER A 65 12.63 12.40 -0.06
N LYS A 66 13.18 13.35 0.71
CA LYS A 66 12.67 13.63 2.06
C LYS A 66 11.25 14.19 1.96
N LYS A 67 10.27 13.45 2.48
CA LYS A 67 8.86 13.83 2.49
C LYS A 67 8.36 14.15 3.89
N THR A 68 7.17 14.72 3.94
CA THR A 68 6.41 15.01 5.15
C THR A 68 5.01 14.42 5.00
N ILE A 69 4.27 14.29 6.11
CA ILE A 69 2.88 13.81 6.09
C ILE A 69 2.01 14.65 5.13
N SER A 70 2.22 15.96 5.08
CA SER A 70 1.51 16.86 4.15
C SER A 70 1.73 16.54 2.67
N SER A 71 2.76 15.77 2.32
CA SER A 71 3.02 15.35 0.94
C SER A 71 2.06 14.29 0.42
N TYR A 72 1.32 13.61 1.31
CA TYR A 72 0.43 12.50 0.94
C TYR A 72 -0.88 12.46 1.75
N ASP A 73 -1.05 13.24 2.82
CA ASP A 73 -2.24 13.18 3.69
C ASP A 73 -3.56 13.32 2.91
N ASP A 74 -3.62 14.24 1.94
CA ASP A 74 -4.79 14.40 1.08
C ASP A 74 -5.00 13.20 0.14
N HIS A 75 -3.96 12.42 -0.17
CA HIS A 75 -4.08 11.17 -0.92
C HIS A 75 -4.76 10.09 -0.07
N LEU A 76 -4.40 9.95 1.22
CA LEU A 76 -5.03 8.98 2.13
C LEU A 76 -6.53 9.30 2.30
N ARG A 77 -6.86 10.57 2.50
CA ARG A 77 -8.25 11.04 2.56
C ARG A 77 -8.96 10.74 1.25
N ARG A 78 -8.34 11.05 0.12
CA ARG A 78 -8.88 10.75 -1.22
C ARG A 78 -9.17 9.26 -1.39
N PHE A 79 -8.28 8.37 -0.98
CA PHE A 79 -8.46 6.91 -1.07
C PHE A 79 -9.61 6.39 -0.19
N ALA A 80 -9.99 7.13 0.86
CA ALA A 80 -11.12 6.83 1.72
C ALA A 80 -12.44 7.52 1.30
N THR A 81 -12.52 7.97 0.03
CA THR A 81 -13.74 8.57 -0.54
C THR A 81 -14.09 7.93 -1.88
N ASP A 82 -15.30 8.18 -2.37
CA ASP A 82 -15.77 7.76 -3.70
C ASP A 82 -14.82 8.18 -4.81
N LYS A 83 -14.20 9.37 -4.69
CA LYS A 83 -13.21 9.84 -5.67
C LYS A 83 -12.13 8.79 -5.86
N GLY A 84 -11.63 8.20 -4.76
CA GLY A 84 -10.57 7.19 -4.73
C GLY A 84 -11.08 5.76 -4.72
N GLY A 85 -12.37 5.55 -5.01
CA GLY A 85 -13.00 4.23 -5.06
C GLY A 85 -13.19 3.58 -3.69
N ASN A 86 -13.10 4.35 -2.60
CA ASN A 86 -13.14 3.82 -1.23
C ASN A 86 -12.18 2.63 -1.01
N ILE A 87 -11.01 2.67 -1.64
CA ILE A 87 -10.00 1.60 -1.54
C ILE A 87 -9.44 1.48 -0.11
N LEU A 88 -9.47 2.58 0.66
CA LEU A 88 -9.19 2.59 2.09
C LEU A 88 -10.46 2.84 2.90
N LYS A 89 -10.55 2.23 4.09
CA LYS A 89 -11.48 2.62 5.15
C LYS A 89 -10.74 3.52 6.13
N ARG A 90 -11.36 4.62 6.53
CA ARG A 90 -10.88 5.52 7.60
C ARG A 90 -11.66 5.24 8.88
N ARG A 91 -10.98 5.19 10.03
CA ARG A 91 -11.60 5.15 11.36
C ARG A 91 -10.85 6.06 12.34
N GLY A 92 -11.46 6.28 13.51
CA GLY A 92 -10.91 7.12 14.56
C GLY A 92 -11.35 8.59 14.49
N GLY A 93 -11.20 9.29 15.61
CA GLY A 93 -11.45 10.73 15.71
C GLY A 93 -10.25 11.58 15.27
N ASP A 94 -10.33 12.89 15.46
CA ASP A 94 -9.37 13.87 14.93
C ASP A 94 -7.91 13.66 15.37
N ARG A 95 -7.69 12.99 16.51
CA ARG A 95 -6.36 12.77 17.08
C ARG A 95 -5.71 11.42 16.73
N GLN A 96 -6.46 10.46 16.21
CA GLN A 96 -5.93 9.11 15.95
C GLN A 96 -6.60 8.48 14.72
N VAL A 97 -6.43 9.15 13.59
CA VAL A 97 -6.94 8.66 12.32
C VAL A 97 -6.13 7.45 11.87
N GLN A 98 -6.83 6.34 11.67
CA GLN A 98 -6.26 5.12 11.12
C GLN A 98 -6.95 4.76 9.81
N TYR A 99 -6.19 4.13 8.94
CA TYR A 99 -6.64 3.61 7.66
C TYR A 99 -6.37 2.12 7.59
N ARG A 100 -7.15 1.41 6.77
CA ARG A 100 -6.86 0.05 6.32
C ARG A 100 -7.41 -0.13 4.92
N PHE A 101 -6.93 -1.13 4.18
CA PHE A 101 -7.58 -1.50 2.92
C PHE A 101 -9.01 -1.97 3.16
N THR A 102 -9.94 -1.50 2.33
CA THR A 102 -11.36 -1.88 2.38
C THR A 102 -11.54 -3.38 2.18
N ASP A 103 -10.84 -3.88 1.18
CA ASP A 103 -10.66 -5.29 0.86
C ASP A 103 -9.22 -5.69 1.24
N PRO A 104 -9.02 -6.65 2.17
CA PRO A 104 -7.69 -7.09 2.58
C PRO A 104 -6.81 -7.57 1.41
N MET A 105 -7.39 -8.11 0.35
CA MET A 105 -6.65 -8.61 -0.82
C MET A 105 -6.12 -7.48 -1.72
N MET A 106 -6.62 -6.25 -1.57
CA MET A 106 -6.06 -5.10 -2.29
C MET A 106 -4.65 -4.75 -1.81
N GLN A 107 -4.29 -5.04 -0.56
CA GLN A 107 -2.95 -4.80 -0.05
C GLN A 107 -1.89 -5.61 -0.82
N PRO A 108 -1.93 -6.95 -0.88
CA PRO A 108 -0.96 -7.72 -1.65
C PRO A 108 -1.00 -7.38 -3.14
N TYR A 109 -2.19 -7.13 -3.71
CA TYR A 109 -2.31 -6.69 -5.10
C TYR A 109 -1.50 -5.41 -5.38
N VAL A 110 -1.64 -4.38 -4.53
CA VAL A 110 -0.90 -3.12 -4.66
C VAL A 110 0.61 -3.33 -4.56
N ILE A 111 1.07 -4.20 -3.64
CA ILE A 111 2.49 -4.54 -3.51
C ILE A 111 3.00 -5.19 -4.80
N ILE A 112 2.29 -6.19 -5.34
CA ILE A 112 2.66 -6.85 -6.59
C ILE A 112 2.70 -5.84 -7.75
N LYS A 113 1.73 -4.94 -7.86
CA LYS A 113 1.77 -3.85 -8.85
C LYS A 113 3.00 -2.96 -8.67
N GLY A 114 3.38 -2.64 -7.43
CA GLY A 114 4.59 -1.88 -7.12
C GLY A 114 5.87 -2.59 -7.59
N ILE A 115 5.98 -3.90 -7.34
CA ILE A 115 7.10 -4.74 -7.79
C ILE A 115 7.17 -4.77 -9.32
N GLN A 116 6.05 -5.06 -10.00
CA GLN A 116 5.96 -5.11 -11.46
C GLN A 116 6.34 -3.76 -12.11
N ASN A 117 5.97 -2.66 -11.47
CA ASN A 117 6.29 -1.30 -11.94
C ASN A 117 7.69 -0.82 -11.47
N GLN A 118 8.50 -1.68 -10.83
CA GLN A 118 9.84 -1.35 -10.33
C GLN A 118 9.87 -0.15 -9.35
N MET A 119 8.79 0.05 -8.58
CA MET A 119 8.65 1.14 -7.62
C MET A 119 9.26 0.83 -6.24
N ILE A 120 9.67 -0.43 -6.04
CA ILE A 120 10.33 -0.91 -4.83
C ILE A 120 11.77 -1.21 -5.23
N ASP A 121 12.74 -0.65 -4.52
CA ASP A 121 14.15 -0.98 -4.73
C ASP A 121 14.47 -2.42 -4.27
N GLU A 122 15.59 -2.97 -4.75
CA GLU A 122 15.96 -4.35 -4.44
C GLU A 122 16.18 -4.60 -2.94
N GLU A 123 16.60 -3.58 -2.18
CA GLU A 123 16.77 -3.67 -0.73
C GLU A 123 15.42 -3.82 -0.01
N SER A 124 14.42 -3.03 -0.39
CA SER A 124 13.06 -3.12 0.15
C SER A 124 12.37 -4.42 -0.30
N LYS A 125 12.59 -4.88 -1.54
CA LYS A 125 12.11 -6.19 -2.01
C LYS A 125 12.69 -7.33 -1.16
N ASN A 126 13.99 -7.33 -0.92
CA ASN A 126 14.66 -8.35 -0.10
C ASN A 126 14.16 -8.34 1.35
N SER A 127 13.80 -7.17 1.88
CA SER A 127 13.25 -7.04 3.24
C SER A 127 11.83 -7.60 3.34
N LEU A 128 11.00 -7.42 2.31
CA LEU A 128 9.66 -8.03 2.23
C LEU A 128 9.73 -9.56 2.14
N LEU A 129 10.68 -10.08 1.36
CA LEU A 129 10.85 -11.53 1.17
C LEU A 129 11.47 -12.23 2.40
N ARG A 130 12.20 -11.50 3.26
CA ARG A 130 12.85 -12.06 4.46
C ARG A 130 11.91 -12.35 5.62
N GLN A 131 10.69 -11.81 5.64
CA GLN A 131 9.78 -12.01 6.77
C GLN A 131 9.26 -13.46 6.92
N GLU A 132 9.62 -14.38 6.00
CA GLU A 132 9.25 -15.80 6.04
C GLU A 132 10.34 -16.75 6.59
N GLU A 133 11.43 -16.29 7.20
CA GLU A 133 12.31 -17.20 7.94
C GLU A 133 11.77 -17.42 9.36
N PRO A 134 11.07 -18.53 9.65
CA PRO A 134 10.78 -18.91 11.02
C PRO A 134 12.11 -19.04 11.78
N PHE A 135 12.22 -18.29 12.87
CA PHE A 135 13.26 -18.50 13.86
C PHE A 135 13.10 -19.91 14.43
N PHE A 136 13.88 -20.86 13.90
CA PHE A 136 14.07 -22.16 14.54
C PHE A 136 15.25 -22.01 15.50
N PRO A 137 15.03 -22.03 16.84
CA PRO A 137 16.15 -22.11 17.76
C PRO A 137 16.87 -23.44 17.51
N THR A 138 18.12 -23.38 17.09
CA THR A 138 19.04 -24.52 17.12
C THR A 138 19.14 -25.01 18.55
N LEU A 139 18.78 -26.29 18.76
CA LEU A 139 18.89 -27.02 20.03
C LEU A 139 20.34 -27.17 20.49
#